data_AF-A0A1H3J474-F1
#
_entry.id   AF-A0A1H3J474-F1
#
_cell.length_a   1.000
_cell.length_b   1.000
_cell.length_c   1.000
_cell.angle_alpha   90.00
_cell.angle_beta   90.00
_cell.angle_gamma   90.00
#
_symmetry.space_group_name_H-M   'P 1'
#
loop_
_entity.id
_entity.type
_entity.pdbx_description
1 polymer ?
#
loop_
_entity_poly.entity_id
_entity_poly.type
_entity_poly.pdbx_seq_one_letter_code
_entity_poly.pdbx_strand_id
1 'polypeptide(L)'
;MIGVRMKKKAFELFQTPNDLANALAGGALQDAALKAMRSITHLRKYKHWYVTLDYFESRLADVFYIGFQETMDSDFSKLKVLLDLPDSLQLPNDDVGAHRNPQNLDKSLTPKAVAALTDWYAEDYVFFSRCKKN
;
A
#
# COMPACT_ATOMS: atom_id res chain seq x y z
N MET A 1 -12.67 -0.17 18.86
CA MET A 1 -13.68 0.91 18.66
C MET A 1 -13.07 2.30 18.38
N ILE A 2 -11.82 2.61 18.78
CA ILE A 2 -11.20 3.93 18.58
C ILE A 2 -10.81 4.20 17.10
N GLY A 3 -10.27 3.19 16.40
CA GLY A 3 -9.77 3.35 15.01
C GLY A 3 -10.85 3.70 13.97
N VAL A 4 -12.06 3.17 14.12
CA VAL A 4 -13.19 3.45 13.20
C VAL A 4 -13.63 4.92 13.27
N ARG A 5 -13.65 5.50 14.48
CA ARG A 5 -14.02 6.91 14.69
C ARG A 5 -12.99 7.88 14.13
N MET A 6 -11.71 7.53 14.22
CA MET A 6 -10.61 8.34 13.67
C MET A 6 -10.59 8.32 12.14
N LYS A 7 -10.78 7.14 11.52
CA LYS A 7 -10.90 6.99 10.07
C LYS A 7 -12.09 7.79 9.53
N LYS A 8 -13.24 7.74 10.21
CA LYS A 8 -14.42 8.54 9.84
C LYS A 8 -14.12 10.04 9.86
N LYS A 9 -13.54 10.56 10.95
CA LYS A 9 -13.15 11.99 11.04
C LYS A 9 -12.14 12.40 9.96
N ALA A 10 -11.19 11.53 9.64
CA ALA A 10 -10.23 11.79 8.58
C ALA A 10 -10.91 11.91 7.21
N PHE A 11 -11.88 11.04 6.90
CA PHE A 11 -12.64 11.12 5.65
C PHE A 11 -13.64 12.28 5.61
N GLU A 12 -14.12 12.75 6.75
CA GLU A 12 -14.89 13.99 6.83
C GLU A 12 -14.00 15.21 6.55
N LEU A 13 -12.75 15.19 7.03
CA LEU A 13 -11.81 16.31 6.87
C LEU A 13 -11.09 16.33 5.52
N PHE A 14 -10.77 15.17 4.96
CA PHE A 14 -10.07 15.00 3.69
C PHE A 14 -10.96 14.23 2.74
N GLN A 15 -11.59 14.95 1.81
CA GLN A 15 -12.58 14.40 0.89
C GLN A 15 -11.93 13.53 -0.18
N THR A 16 -10.68 13.84 -0.55
CA THR A 16 -9.89 13.07 -1.51
C THR A 16 -8.55 12.62 -0.91
N PRO A 17 -7.92 11.56 -1.47
CA PRO A 17 -6.55 11.20 -1.13
C PRO A 17 -5.56 12.37 -1.36
N ASN A 18 -5.79 13.16 -2.41
CA ASN A 18 -4.99 14.33 -2.72
C ASN A 18 -5.09 15.42 -1.64
N ASP A 19 -6.26 15.63 -1.03
CA ASP A 19 -6.42 16.60 0.07
C ASP A 19 -5.57 16.22 1.27
N LEU A 20 -5.63 14.94 1.66
CA LEU A 20 -4.82 14.41 2.76
C LEU A 20 -3.32 14.55 2.48
N ALA A 21 -2.89 14.16 1.28
CA ALA A 21 -1.49 14.21 0.88
C ALA A 21 -0.96 15.66 0.77
N ASN A 22 -1.78 16.60 0.28
CA ASN A 22 -1.41 18.02 0.26
C ASN A 22 -1.29 18.61 1.67
N ALA A 23 -2.19 18.25 2.57
CA ALA A 23 -2.12 18.69 3.97
C ALA A 23 -0.90 18.10 4.69
N LEU A 24 -0.44 16.91 4.31
CA LEU A 24 0.78 16.29 4.84
C LEU A 24 2.03 17.14 4.53
N ALA A 25 2.07 17.79 3.38
CA ALA A 25 3.15 18.69 2.96
C ALA A 25 3.17 20.05 3.70
N GLY A 26 2.26 20.29 4.67
CA GLY A 26 2.28 21.46 5.54
C GLY A 26 1.00 22.29 5.54
N GLY A 27 0.97 23.30 6.41
CA GLY A 27 -0.15 24.22 6.57
C GLY A 27 -1.05 23.88 7.77
N ALA A 28 -2.20 24.56 7.86
CA ALA A 28 -3.06 24.53 9.06
C ALA A 28 -3.59 23.13 9.43
N LEU A 29 -3.69 22.22 8.46
CA LEU A 29 -4.22 20.86 8.66
C LEU A 29 -3.13 19.78 8.80
N GLN A 30 -1.84 20.14 8.84
CA GLN A 30 -0.74 19.18 8.83
C GLN A 30 -0.80 18.21 10.03
N ASP A 31 -1.09 18.70 11.23
CA ASP A 31 -1.21 17.85 12.41
C ASP A 31 -2.36 16.85 12.30
N ALA A 32 -3.46 17.26 11.67
CA ALA A 32 -4.61 16.38 11.42
C ALA A 32 -4.25 15.31 10.37
N ALA A 33 -3.52 15.70 9.31
CA ALA A 33 -3.02 14.78 8.29
C ALA A 33 -2.06 13.74 8.91
N LEU A 34 -1.09 14.16 9.71
CA LEU A 34 -0.16 13.26 10.40
C LEU A 34 -0.88 12.28 11.33
N LYS A 35 -1.91 12.74 12.06
CA LYS A 35 -2.76 11.87 12.89
C LYS A 35 -3.55 10.88 12.05
N ALA A 36 -4.08 11.30 10.90
CA ALA A 36 -4.79 10.41 9.97
C ALA A 36 -3.86 9.33 9.43
N MET A 37 -2.69 9.72 8.88
CA MET A 37 -1.68 8.79 8.34
C MET A 37 -1.24 7.73 9.37
N ARG A 38 -1.14 8.09 10.65
CA ARG A 38 -0.76 7.15 11.73
C ARG A 38 -1.89 6.26 12.22
N SER A 39 -3.13 6.74 12.17
CA SER A 39 -4.29 6.05 12.80
C SER A 39 -5.05 5.13 11.85
N ILE A 40 -4.99 5.39 10.54
CA ILE A 40 -5.66 4.59 9.54
C ILE A 40 -4.81 3.35 9.22
N THR A 41 -5.33 2.16 9.51
CA THR A 41 -4.57 0.89 9.43
C THR A 41 -3.95 0.61 8.06
N HIS A 42 -4.66 0.91 6.98
CA HIS A 42 -4.17 0.66 5.61
C HIS A 42 -3.25 1.75 5.07
N LEU A 43 -2.92 2.78 5.87
CA LEU A 43 -1.86 3.77 5.57
C LEU A 43 -0.58 3.51 6.38
N ARG A 44 -0.52 2.37 7.08
CA ARG A 44 0.67 1.99 7.85
C ARG A 44 1.82 1.67 6.92
N LYS A 45 3.02 2.06 7.35
CA LYS A 45 4.27 1.72 6.68
C LYS A 45 4.52 0.21 6.71
N TYR A 46 5.26 -0.29 5.71
CA TYR A 46 5.48 -1.73 5.55
C TYR A 46 6.19 -2.40 6.72
N LYS A 47 7.03 -1.66 7.46
CA LYS A 47 7.72 -2.19 8.65
C LYS A 47 6.80 -2.70 9.74
N HIS A 48 5.53 -2.31 9.71
CA HIS A 48 4.53 -2.88 10.59
C HIS A 48 4.44 -4.42 10.44
N TRP A 49 4.69 -4.95 9.24
CA TRP A 49 4.63 -6.37 8.94
C TRP A 49 6.01 -7.04 8.91
N TYR A 50 7.02 -6.39 8.32
CA TYR A 50 8.36 -6.98 8.20
C TYR A 50 9.31 -6.66 9.37
N VAL A 51 8.88 -5.84 10.34
CA VAL A 51 9.64 -5.41 11.53
C VAL A 51 10.80 -4.46 11.21
N THR A 52 11.89 -4.95 10.61
CA THR A 52 13.05 -4.15 10.17
C THR A 52 13.66 -4.76 8.91
N LEU A 53 14.40 -3.96 8.13
CA LEU A 53 15.02 -4.44 6.90
C LEU A 53 16.02 -5.56 7.19
N ASP A 54 16.87 -5.39 8.22
CA ASP A 54 17.84 -6.40 8.65
C ASP A 54 17.17 -7.72 9.04
N TYR A 55 16.04 -7.66 9.77
CA TYR A 55 15.28 -8.86 10.11
C TYR A 55 14.72 -9.54 8.86
N PHE A 56 14.11 -8.76 7.95
CA PHE A 56 13.63 -9.29 6.67
C PHE A 56 14.74 -9.98 5.88
N GLU A 57 15.93 -9.37 5.80
CA GLU A 57 17.08 -9.95 5.09
C GLU A 57 17.58 -11.24 5.76
N SER A 58 17.61 -11.29 7.10
CA SER A 58 18.00 -12.51 7.83
C SER A 58 17.05 -13.69 7.59
N ARG A 59 15.80 -13.41 7.21
CA ARG A 59 14.74 -14.40 6.93
C ARG A 59 14.48 -14.58 5.44
N LEU A 60 15.25 -13.93 4.58
CA LEU A 60 14.99 -13.93 3.15
C LEU A 60 15.05 -15.34 2.55
N ALA A 61 15.93 -16.19 3.06
CA ALA A 61 16.02 -17.60 2.66
C ALA A 61 14.76 -18.43 3.02
N ASP A 62 13.94 -17.95 3.96
CA ASP A 62 12.66 -18.58 4.32
C ASP A 62 11.49 -18.05 3.49
N VAL A 63 11.70 -16.99 2.68
CA VAL A 63 10.66 -16.42 1.84
C VAL A 63 10.52 -17.26 0.58
N PHE A 64 9.38 -17.93 0.46
CA PHE A 64 9.09 -18.80 -0.69
C PHE A 64 8.93 -18.03 -2.00
N TYR A 65 8.21 -16.91 -1.98
CA TYR A 65 7.93 -16.11 -3.17
C TYR A 65 7.58 -14.66 -2.80
N ILE A 66 7.99 -13.71 -3.64
CA ILE A 66 7.59 -12.31 -3.56
C ILE A 66 6.92 -11.93 -4.88
N GLY A 67 5.63 -11.61 -4.84
CA GLY A 67 4.86 -11.14 -5.99
C GLY A 67 4.45 -9.67 -5.85
N PHE A 68 4.03 -9.07 -6.96
CA PHE A 68 3.64 -7.66 -7.05
C PHE A 68 2.25 -7.52 -7.67
N GLN A 69 1.48 -6.53 -7.21
CA GLN A 69 0.13 -6.32 -7.71
C GLN A 69 0.15 -5.83 -9.18
N GLU A 70 1.18 -5.10 -9.58
CA GLU A 70 1.36 -4.59 -10.94
C GLU A 70 1.61 -5.71 -11.96
N THR A 71 2.08 -6.87 -11.50
CA THR A 71 2.38 -8.06 -12.32
C THR A 71 1.58 -9.28 -11.88
N MET A 72 0.44 -9.07 -11.21
CA MET A 72 -0.35 -10.07 -10.50
C MET A 72 -0.67 -11.31 -11.34
N ASP A 73 -1.08 -11.15 -12.61
CA ASP A 73 -1.40 -12.30 -13.48
C ASP A 73 -0.17 -13.18 -13.75
N SER A 74 0.98 -12.54 -14.01
CA SER A 74 2.23 -13.25 -14.25
C SER A 74 2.83 -13.85 -12.97
N ASP A 75 2.68 -13.16 -11.84
CA ASP A 75 3.12 -13.64 -10.54
C ASP A 75 2.29 -14.83 -10.07
N PHE A 76 0.97 -14.78 -10.28
CA PHE A 76 0.08 -15.91 -9.99
C PHE A 76 0.43 -17.12 -10.85
N SER A 77 0.73 -16.91 -12.13
CA SER A 77 1.16 -18.00 -13.03
C SER A 77 2.46 -18.67 -12.56
N LYS A 78 3.45 -17.88 -12.13
CA LYS A 78 4.69 -18.42 -11.54
C LYS A 78 4.41 -19.16 -10.23
N LEU A 79 3.57 -18.59 -9.37
CA LEU A 79 3.22 -19.19 -8.09
C LEU A 79 2.53 -20.54 -8.27
N LYS A 80 1.68 -20.70 -9.29
CA LYS A 80 1.08 -22.00 -9.63
C LYS A 80 2.14 -23.06 -9.93
N VAL A 81 3.14 -22.72 -10.74
CA VAL A 81 4.25 -23.65 -11.06
C VAL A 81 5.05 -24.00 -9.80
N LEU A 82 5.36 -23.02 -8.96
CA LEU A 82 6.12 -23.24 -7.73
C LEU A 82 5.39 -24.13 -6.72
N LEU A 83 4.06 -24.06 -6.70
CA LEU A 83 3.19 -24.80 -5.77
C LEU A 83 2.57 -26.07 -6.39
N ASP A 84 2.94 -26.44 -7.62
CA ASP A 84 2.33 -27.56 -8.37
C ASP A 84 0.80 -27.50 -8.42
N LEU A 85 0.27 -26.29 -8.67
CA LEU A 85 -1.17 -26.04 -8.74
C LEU A 85 -1.72 -26.26 -10.16
N PRO A 86 -2.98 -26.73 -10.30
CA PRO A 86 -3.60 -26.92 -11.60
C PRO A 86 -3.67 -25.64 -12.45
N ASP A 87 -3.41 -25.78 -13.75
CA ASP A 87 -3.53 -24.68 -14.71
C ASP A 87 -4.94 -24.10 -14.80
N SER A 88 -5.95 -24.90 -14.48
CA SER A 88 -7.36 -24.50 -14.44
C SER A 88 -7.68 -23.45 -13.37
N LEU A 89 -6.81 -23.22 -12.38
CA LEU A 89 -6.98 -22.14 -11.41
C LEU A 89 -6.70 -20.78 -12.07
N GLN A 90 -7.65 -19.87 -11.90
CA GLN A 90 -7.66 -18.55 -12.48
C GLN A 90 -7.98 -17.50 -11.41
N LEU A 91 -7.42 -16.29 -11.58
CA LEU A 91 -7.82 -15.14 -10.77
C LEU A 91 -9.24 -14.69 -11.16
N PRO A 92 -10.00 -14.07 -10.25
CA PRO A 92 -11.26 -13.43 -10.59
C PRO A 92 -11.06 -12.36 -11.66
N ASN A 93 -11.95 -12.32 -12.65
CA ASN A 93 -11.90 -11.35 -13.74
C ASN A 93 -13.01 -10.28 -13.66
N ASP A 94 -13.96 -10.44 -12.74
CA ASP A 94 -15.03 -9.50 -12.48
C ASP A 94 -14.62 -8.42 -11.47
N ASP A 95 -15.26 -7.26 -11.52
CA ASP A 95 -14.88 -6.11 -10.68
C ASP A 95 -15.09 -6.35 -9.18
N VAL A 96 -16.08 -7.17 -8.81
CA VAL A 96 -16.41 -7.46 -7.42
C VAL A 96 -15.41 -8.45 -6.83
N GLY A 97 -15.21 -9.57 -7.52
CA GLY A 97 -14.27 -10.63 -7.13
C GLY A 97 -12.81 -10.17 -7.16
N ALA A 98 -12.46 -9.27 -8.08
CA ALA A 98 -11.12 -8.68 -8.16
C ALA A 98 -10.95 -7.43 -7.26
N HIS A 99 -11.98 -7.03 -6.51
CA HIS A 99 -11.99 -5.83 -5.67
C HIS A 99 -11.47 -4.58 -6.39
N ARG A 100 -11.89 -4.38 -7.65
CA ARG A 100 -11.42 -3.26 -8.46
C ARG A 100 -12.02 -1.95 -7.98
N ASN A 101 -11.18 -0.92 -7.93
CA ASN A 101 -11.66 0.42 -7.65
C ASN A 101 -12.59 0.89 -8.79
N PRO A 102 -13.71 1.57 -8.47
CA PRO A 102 -14.59 2.19 -9.47
C PRO A 102 -13.80 3.09 -10.43
N GLN A 103 -14.17 3.06 -11.71
CA GLN A 103 -13.45 3.83 -12.75
C GLN A 103 -13.54 5.36 -12.55
N ASN A 104 -14.60 5.83 -11.89
CA ASN A 104 -14.88 7.25 -11.66
C ASN A 104 -14.19 7.83 -10.41
N LEU A 105 -13.42 7.05 -9.66
CA LEU A 105 -12.67 7.57 -8.52
C LEU A 105 -11.48 8.38 -9.01
N ASP A 106 -11.44 9.67 -8.67
CA ASP A 106 -10.26 10.50 -8.91
C ASP A 106 -9.08 10.03 -8.05
N LYS A 107 -8.00 9.64 -8.73
CA LYS A 107 -6.76 9.14 -8.14
C LYS A 107 -5.58 10.08 -8.40
N SER A 108 -5.86 11.26 -8.96
CA SER A 108 -4.82 12.23 -9.27
C SER A 108 -4.18 12.77 -8.00
N LEU A 109 -2.86 12.98 -8.05
CA LEU A 109 -2.09 13.59 -6.98
C LEU A 109 -1.30 14.74 -7.58
N THR A 110 -1.30 15.90 -6.91
CA THR A 110 -0.44 17.01 -7.30
C THR A 110 1.03 16.66 -7.06
N PRO A 111 2.00 17.33 -7.73
CA PRO A 111 3.42 17.12 -7.48
C PRO A 111 3.81 17.31 -6.01
N LYS A 112 3.18 18.28 -5.32
CA LYS A 112 3.39 18.53 -3.89
C LYS A 112 2.92 17.34 -3.03
N ALA A 113 1.73 16.82 -3.33
CA ALA A 113 1.20 15.63 -2.66
C ALA A 113 2.09 14.41 -2.87
N VAL A 114 2.58 14.19 -4.09
CA VAL A 114 3.53 13.11 -4.41
C VAL A 114 4.80 13.26 -3.60
N ALA A 115 5.42 14.45 -3.56
CA ALA A 115 6.64 14.68 -2.78
C ALA A 115 6.43 14.36 -1.28
N ALA A 116 5.32 14.83 -0.70
CA ALA A 116 4.99 14.55 0.70
C ALA A 116 4.83 13.05 0.99
N LEU A 117 4.17 12.32 0.09
CA LEU A 117 3.98 10.88 0.23
C LEU A 117 5.30 10.13 0.02
N THR A 118 6.13 10.57 -0.91
CA THR A 118 7.48 10.01 -1.13
C THR A 118 8.32 10.14 0.14
N ASP A 119 8.33 11.31 0.77
CA ASP A 119 9.04 11.52 2.02
C ASP A 119 8.47 10.68 3.16
N TRP A 120 7.13 10.62 3.27
CA TRP A 120 6.47 9.81 4.28
C TRP A 120 6.79 8.32 4.15
N TYR A 121 6.78 7.80 2.93
CA TYR A 121 7.01 6.39 2.60
C TYR A 121 8.46 6.09 2.18
N ALA A 122 9.42 6.98 2.44
CA ALA A 122 10.81 6.80 1.99
C ALA A 122 11.42 5.45 2.41
N GLU A 123 11.17 5.01 3.65
CA GLU A 123 11.59 3.69 4.16
C GLU A 123 10.93 2.53 3.40
N ASP A 124 9.66 2.69 3.02
CA ASP A 124 8.92 1.68 2.28
C ASP A 124 9.42 1.58 0.83
N TYR A 125 9.87 2.68 0.22
CA TYR A 125 10.55 2.65 -1.09
C TYR A 125 11.86 1.87 -1.05
N VAL A 126 12.63 1.98 0.02
CA VAL A 126 13.85 1.20 0.22
C VAL A 126 13.51 -0.29 0.31
N PHE A 127 12.54 -0.65 1.16
CA PHE A 127 12.08 -2.04 1.31
C PHE A 127 11.55 -2.61 -0.02
N PHE A 128 10.68 -1.86 -0.71
CA PHE A 128 10.12 -2.27 -1.99
C PHE A 128 11.20 -2.48 -3.06
N SER A 129 12.20 -1.59 -3.10
CA SER A 129 13.35 -1.74 -3.99
C SER A 129 14.20 -2.97 -3.65
N ARG A 130 14.31 -3.34 -2.37
CA ARG A 130 14.98 -4.56 -1.94
C ARG A 130 14.23 -5.81 -2.42
N CYS A 131 12.90 -5.81 -2.29
CA CYS A 131 12.03 -6.88 -2.76
C CYS A 131 12.16 -7.11 -4.28
N LYS A 132 12.29 -6.04 -5.08
CA LYS A 132 12.46 -6.12 -6.54
C LYS A 132 13.80 -6.69 -7.02
N LYS A 133 14.82 -6.73 -6.15
CA LYS A 133 16.16 -7.24 -6.47
C LYS A 133 16.35 -8.72 -6.12
N ASN A 134 15.34 -9.36 -5.52
CA ASN A 134 15.36 -10.77 -5.19
C ASN A 134 15.08 -11.66 -6.39
#